data_AF-A0A7D8YM77-F1
#
_entry.id   AF-A0A7D8YM77-F1
#
_cell.length_a   1.000
_cell.length_b   1.000
_cell.length_c   1.000
_cell.angle_alpha   90.00
_cell.angle_beta   90.00
_cell.angle_gamma   90.00
#
_symmetry.space_group_name_H-M   'P 1'
#
loop_
_entity.id
_entity.type
_entity.pdbx_description
1 polymer ?
#
loop_
_entity_poly.entity_id
_entity_poly.type
_entity_poly.pdbx_seq_one_letter_code
_entity_poly.pdbx_strand_id
1 'polypeptide(L)'
;AIGNQTVNRIAMWDGDAWRPLTGPNGTGVSGDATTRVRAILAHDDGSGPAVYVAGRFGGAGGVQAFGIARWDGVAWSGLTGPSGNGFNDEVYALAVFDDGDGPKLYAGGAFTTAGGQPANRVAKWDGSAWSPVGSGMNSRVEALAVFDDGDGASLYAGGAFIVAGGQSANRIAKWNGSAWTALGSGLTTPNGNPLVTSLTVADDGNGPALYVGGTFAFAGGIGVNKIARWNGIAWSSVRGDSDSGGGISGVSVQTLTPFNDGTGPALAVGGSFSSTVSGVPASRVALYNAATGWRALEPGDAAPLNNTVFALAATQGATNAPSTLIIGGDFTASPVGNARLVTWRGCFVPSDPCPADLTGPALDGIPNGTVDAFDLNYYIALWLSDDPAADLTGPALDGVPDGTVNAFDLNYYIDLWLNNQGACP
;
A
#
# COMPACT_ATOMS: atom_id res chain seq x y z
N ALA A 1 -19.57 -13.17 2.31
CA ALA A 1 -20.14 -13.52 1.01
C ALA A 1 -20.22 -12.25 0.18
N ILE A 2 -20.24 -12.34 -1.15
CA ILE A 2 -20.62 -11.23 -2.03
C ILE A 2 -21.92 -11.66 -2.71
N GLY A 3 -23.02 -10.97 -2.39
CA GLY A 3 -24.37 -11.51 -2.66
C GLY A 3 -24.54 -12.90 -2.05
N ASN A 4 -25.00 -13.86 -2.86
CA ASN A 4 -25.15 -15.26 -2.45
C ASN A 4 -23.88 -16.11 -2.68
N GLN A 5 -22.77 -15.52 -3.11
CA GLN A 5 -21.55 -16.27 -3.41
C GLN A 5 -20.58 -16.33 -2.22
N THR A 6 -20.08 -17.52 -1.94
CA THR A 6 -19.03 -17.77 -0.94
C THR A 6 -17.67 -17.34 -1.47
N VAL A 7 -17.01 -16.45 -0.73
CA VAL A 7 -15.75 -15.79 -1.15
C VAL A 7 -14.50 -16.44 -0.56
N ASN A 8 -14.61 -16.99 0.65
CA ASN A 8 -13.50 -17.64 1.35
C ASN A 8 -12.24 -16.76 1.45
N ARG A 9 -12.37 -15.63 2.17
CA ARG A 9 -11.30 -14.72 2.62
C ARG A 9 -10.51 -13.97 1.55
N ILE A 10 -10.72 -14.22 0.26
CA ILE A 10 -10.09 -13.47 -0.82
C ILE A 10 -11.09 -13.20 -1.96
N ALA A 11 -11.11 -11.96 -2.43
CA ALA A 11 -11.93 -11.49 -3.54
C ALA A 11 -11.10 -10.62 -4.48
N MET A 12 -11.56 -10.48 -5.71
CA MET A 12 -10.99 -9.62 -6.74
C MET A 12 -12.02 -8.56 -7.13
N TRP A 13 -11.58 -7.32 -7.31
CA TRP A 13 -12.38 -6.28 -7.96
C TRP A 13 -12.13 -6.35 -9.46
N ASP A 14 -13.18 -6.45 -10.27
CA ASP A 14 -13.07 -6.57 -11.73
C ASP A 14 -13.21 -5.23 -12.49
N GLY A 15 -13.46 -4.13 -11.77
CA GLY A 15 -13.81 -2.84 -12.33
C GLY A 15 -15.20 -2.36 -11.92
N ASP A 16 -16.14 -3.30 -11.75
CA ASP A 16 -17.55 -3.02 -11.50
C ASP A 16 -18.06 -3.64 -10.20
N ALA A 17 -17.55 -4.81 -9.85
CA ALA A 17 -17.99 -5.57 -8.68
C ALA A 17 -16.86 -6.40 -8.05
N TRP A 18 -17.01 -6.66 -6.75
CA TRP A 18 -16.21 -7.68 -6.10
C TRP A 18 -16.66 -9.06 -6.54
N ARG A 19 -15.71 -9.94 -6.85
CA ARG A 19 -15.94 -11.33 -7.23
C ARG A 19 -15.10 -12.29 -6.39
N PRO A 20 -15.64 -13.48 -6.07
CA PRO A 20 -14.82 -14.55 -5.51
C PRO A 20 -13.80 -15.04 -6.53
N LEU A 21 -12.61 -15.42 -6.08
CA LEU A 21 -11.66 -16.15 -6.91
C LEU A 21 -12.09 -17.62 -6.96
N THR A 22 -12.74 -18.00 -8.06
CA THR A 22 -13.31 -19.34 -8.29
C THR A 22 -12.31 -20.28 -8.96
N GLY A 23 -12.47 -21.57 -8.69
CA GLY A 23 -11.92 -22.64 -9.51
C GLY A 23 -12.88 -23.84 -9.56
N PRO A 24 -12.57 -24.88 -10.37
CA PRO A 24 -13.47 -26.02 -10.57
C PRO A 24 -13.91 -26.74 -9.29
N ASN A 25 -13.07 -26.69 -8.25
CA ASN A 25 -13.28 -27.42 -6.99
C ASN A 25 -13.66 -26.51 -5.80
N GLY A 26 -13.85 -25.20 -6.01
CA GLY A 26 -14.28 -24.28 -4.95
C GLY A 26 -13.78 -22.85 -5.12
N THR A 27 -13.92 -22.06 -4.05
CA THR A 27 -13.57 -20.63 -4.03
C THR A 27 -12.58 -20.30 -2.93
N GLY A 28 -11.70 -19.33 -3.18
CA GLY A 28 -10.83 -18.68 -2.19
C GLY A 28 -9.98 -19.64 -1.34
N VAL A 29 -9.62 -19.22 -0.12
CA VAL A 29 -8.78 -20.01 0.80
C VAL A 29 -9.56 -20.57 1.99
N SER A 30 -9.21 -21.80 2.38
CA SER A 30 -9.93 -22.59 3.39
C SER A 30 -8.99 -23.17 4.45
N GLY A 31 -9.56 -23.46 5.62
CA GLY A 31 -8.85 -23.98 6.78
C GLY A 31 -9.70 -23.83 8.03
N ASP A 32 -9.06 -23.78 9.19
CA ASP A 32 -9.72 -23.61 10.49
C ASP A 32 -10.12 -22.14 10.80
N ALA A 33 -10.54 -21.89 12.05
CA ALA A 33 -10.93 -20.56 12.52
C ALA A 33 -9.79 -19.52 12.46
N THR A 34 -8.53 -19.95 12.44
CA THR A 34 -7.34 -19.08 12.40
C THR A 34 -6.88 -18.74 10.99
N THR A 35 -7.58 -19.26 9.97
CA THR A 35 -7.25 -19.06 8.57
C THR A 35 -7.23 -17.57 8.21
N ARG A 36 -6.12 -17.11 7.62
CA ARG A 36 -5.86 -15.73 7.24
C ARG A 36 -4.90 -15.65 6.05
N VAL A 37 -5.22 -14.77 5.11
CA VAL A 37 -4.29 -14.33 4.07
C VAL A 37 -3.38 -13.26 4.66
N ARG A 38 -2.08 -13.38 4.40
CA ARG A 38 -1.04 -12.44 4.87
C ARG A 38 -0.36 -11.71 3.73
N ALA A 39 -0.16 -12.38 2.60
CA ALA A 39 0.46 -11.79 1.42
C ALA A 39 -0.28 -12.23 0.16
N ILE A 40 -0.32 -11.32 -0.80
CA ILE A 40 -0.82 -11.55 -2.16
C ILE A 40 0.23 -10.96 -3.10
N LEU A 41 0.60 -11.70 -4.15
CA LEU A 41 1.56 -11.26 -5.16
C LEU A 41 1.07 -11.65 -6.55
N ALA A 42 1.03 -10.70 -7.48
CA ALA A 42 0.84 -11.01 -8.89
C ALA A 42 2.22 -11.29 -9.52
N HIS A 43 2.33 -12.40 -10.24
CA HIS A 43 3.55 -12.77 -10.95
C HIS A 43 3.23 -13.71 -12.12
N ASP A 44 3.97 -13.55 -13.22
CA ASP A 44 3.97 -14.51 -14.33
C ASP A 44 5.21 -15.39 -14.20
N ASP A 45 5.00 -16.67 -13.88
CA ASP A 45 6.05 -17.69 -13.74
C ASP A 45 6.42 -18.36 -15.07
N GLY A 46 6.04 -17.75 -16.20
CA GLY A 46 6.22 -18.27 -17.54
C GLY A 46 5.07 -19.15 -18.02
N SER A 47 4.09 -19.46 -17.16
CA SER A 47 2.84 -20.14 -17.55
C SER A 47 1.65 -19.17 -17.69
N GLY A 48 1.91 -17.87 -17.64
CA GLY A 48 0.93 -16.80 -17.75
C GLY A 48 0.69 -16.08 -16.42
N PRO A 49 -0.01 -14.93 -16.45
CA PRO A 49 -0.28 -14.12 -15.26
C PRO A 49 -1.02 -14.92 -14.18
N ALA A 50 -0.51 -14.89 -12.96
CA ALA A 50 -1.13 -15.55 -11.83
C ALA A 50 -1.06 -14.72 -10.54
N VAL A 51 -1.93 -15.08 -9.60
CA VAL A 51 -1.97 -14.53 -8.26
C VAL A 51 -1.51 -15.59 -7.28
N TYR A 52 -0.48 -15.28 -6.51
CA TYR A 52 0.02 -16.08 -5.41
C TYR A 52 -0.55 -15.54 -4.10
N VAL A 53 -1.05 -16.43 -3.27
CA VAL A 53 -1.67 -16.09 -2.00
C VAL A 53 -0.98 -16.88 -0.91
N ALA A 54 -0.53 -16.20 0.13
CA ALA A 54 0.17 -16.83 1.25
C ALA A 54 -0.40 -16.42 2.59
N GLY A 55 -0.26 -17.29 3.60
CA GLY A 55 -0.78 -17.03 4.94
C GLY A 55 -0.91 -18.28 5.79
N ARG A 56 -1.91 -18.29 6.68
CA ARG A 56 -2.36 -19.47 7.42
C ARG A 56 -3.59 -20.02 6.74
N PHE A 57 -3.48 -21.12 6.01
CA PHE A 57 -4.62 -21.84 5.45
C PHE A 57 -4.21 -23.25 5.03
N GLY A 58 -5.16 -24.17 5.00
CA GLY A 58 -4.91 -25.57 4.61
C GLY A 58 -5.11 -25.82 3.12
N GLY A 59 -6.06 -25.13 2.50
CA GLY A 59 -6.43 -25.32 1.10
C GLY A 59 -6.84 -24.03 0.39
N ALA A 60 -6.95 -24.12 -0.92
CA ALA A 60 -7.44 -23.05 -1.78
C ALA A 60 -8.26 -23.66 -2.93
N GLY A 61 -9.44 -23.13 -3.22
CA GLY A 61 -10.29 -23.59 -4.32
C GLY A 61 -10.55 -25.10 -4.34
N GLY A 62 -10.61 -25.76 -3.18
CA GLY A 62 -10.81 -27.21 -3.04
C GLY A 62 -9.53 -28.07 -3.15
N VAL A 63 -8.38 -27.47 -3.43
CA VAL A 63 -7.07 -28.18 -3.44
C VAL A 63 -6.29 -27.90 -2.16
N GLN A 64 -5.41 -28.84 -1.79
CA GLN A 64 -4.51 -28.67 -0.65
C GLN A 64 -3.38 -27.71 -1.01
N ALA A 65 -3.08 -26.76 -0.13
CA ALA A 65 -2.18 -25.65 -0.44
C ALA A 65 -1.21 -25.26 0.70
N PHE A 66 -1.48 -25.65 1.94
CA PHE A 66 -0.52 -25.53 3.06
C PHE A 66 0.14 -24.14 3.19
N GLY A 67 -0.70 -23.10 3.20
CA GLY A 67 -0.27 -21.72 3.39
C GLY A 67 0.27 -21.02 2.13
N ILE A 68 0.31 -21.67 0.97
CA ILE A 68 0.67 -21.05 -0.32
C ILE A 68 -0.13 -21.62 -1.49
N ALA A 69 -0.79 -20.76 -2.26
CA ALA A 69 -1.54 -21.17 -3.45
C ALA A 69 -1.30 -20.23 -4.61
N ARG A 70 -1.40 -20.75 -5.83
CA ARG A 70 -1.42 -20.02 -7.10
C ARG A 70 -2.83 -20.08 -7.67
N TRP A 71 -3.31 -18.97 -8.20
CA TRP A 71 -4.54 -18.87 -8.96
C TRP A 71 -4.22 -18.29 -10.34
N ASP A 72 -4.56 -19.03 -11.40
CA ASP A 72 -4.15 -18.74 -12.78
C ASP A 72 -5.23 -17.99 -13.60
N GLY A 73 -6.25 -17.47 -12.92
CA GLY A 73 -7.43 -16.90 -13.55
C GLY A 73 -8.60 -17.89 -13.68
N VAL A 74 -8.32 -19.20 -13.61
CA VAL A 74 -9.31 -20.27 -13.85
C VAL A 74 -9.34 -21.28 -12.72
N ALA A 75 -8.20 -21.70 -12.19
CA ALA A 75 -8.05 -22.75 -11.23
C ALA A 75 -7.04 -22.40 -10.13
N TRP A 76 -7.21 -23.07 -9.00
CA TRP A 76 -6.28 -23.00 -7.87
C TRP A 76 -5.33 -24.19 -7.89
N SER A 77 -4.05 -23.95 -7.59
CA SER A 77 -3.03 -24.98 -7.37
C SER A 77 -2.21 -24.68 -6.12
N GLY A 78 -1.78 -25.74 -5.42
CA GLY A 78 -0.84 -25.63 -4.30
C GLY A 78 0.60 -25.68 -4.79
N LEU A 79 1.50 -24.95 -4.13
CA LEU A 79 2.94 -25.01 -4.39
C LEU A 79 3.60 -25.98 -3.41
N THR A 80 3.26 -27.27 -3.50
CA THR A 80 3.68 -28.29 -2.52
C THR A 80 4.92 -29.08 -2.93
N GLY A 81 5.34 -28.94 -4.19
CA GLY A 81 6.43 -29.70 -4.79
C GLY A 81 6.24 -31.22 -4.72
N PRO A 82 7.31 -32.00 -4.99
CA PRO A 82 7.23 -33.45 -5.11
C PRO A 82 6.87 -34.17 -3.82
N SER A 83 7.17 -33.55 -2.66
CA SER A 83 6.87 -34.14 -1.36
C SER A 83 5.40 -34.00 -0.96
N GLY A 84 4.62 -33.20 -1.68
CA GLY A 84 3.22 -32.91 -1.35
C GLY A 84 3.06 -32.11 -0.05
N ASN A 85 4.15 -31.55 0.49
CA ASN A 85 4.12 -30.75 1.73
C ASN A 85 4.32 -29.27 1.40
N GLY A 86 3.62 -28.37 2.08
CA GLY A 86 3.93 -26.93 2.03
C GLY A 86 4.68 -26.45 3.28
N PHE A 87 4.19 -25.36 3.85
CA PHE A 87 4.78 -24.74 5.04
C PHE A 87 4.18 -25.31 6.33
N ASN A 88 5.00 -25.38 7.39
CA ASN A 88 4.57 -25.85 8.71
C ASN A 88 4.06 -24.75 9.65
N ASP A 89 4.11 -23.49 9.22
CA ASP A 89 3.58 -22.32 9.94
C ASP A 89 3.29 -21.19 8.94
N GLU A 90 2.84 -20.04 9.42
CA GLU A 90 2.45 -18.88 8.62
C GLU A 90 3.54 -18.37 7.68
N VAL A 91 3.14 -18.07 6.45
CA VAL A 91 3.90 -17.25 5.51
C VAL A 91 3.38 -15.82 5.61
N TYR A 92 4.24 -14.86 5.91
CA TYR A 92 3.87 -13.46 6.11
C TYR A 92 4.10 -12.59 4.88
N ALA A 93 5.12 -12.90 4.07
CA ALA A 93 5.55 -12.08 2.95
C ALA A 93 5.89 -12.93 1.72
N LEU A 94 5.65 -12.36 0.54
CA LEU A 94 6.08 -12.88 -0.75
C LEU A 94 6.86 -11.80 -1.51
N ALA A 95 7.86 -12.22 -2.26
CA ALA A 95 8.56 -11.37 -3.23
C ALA A 95 9.04 -12.23 -4.41
N VAL A 96 9.19 -11.62 -5.59
CA VAL A 96 9.88 -12.25 -6.72
C VAL A 96 11.26 -11.63 -6.81
N PHE A 97 12.29 -12.47 -6.86
CA PHE A 97 13.67 -12.04 -6.95
C PHE A 97 14.44 -12.97 -7.90
N ASP A 98 15.34 -12.39 -8.69
CA ASP A 98 16.27 -13.13 -9.54
C ASP A 98 17.64 -13.16 -8.88
N ASP A 99 18.05 -14.33 -8.41
CA ASP A 99 19.36 -14.57 -7.79
C ASP A 99 20.44 -15.01 -8.80
N GLY A 100 20.18 -14.87 -10.10
CA GLY A 100 21.11 -15.18 -11.19
C GLY A 100 20.64 -16.31 -12.11
N ASP A 101 19.65 -17.11 -11.68
CA ASP A 101 19.08 -18.21 -12.45
C ASP A 101 17.61 -17.95 -12.83
N GLY A 102 17.23 -16.69 -13.04
CA GLY A 102 15.88 -16.26 -13.38
C GLY A 102 14.99 -15.97 -12.15
N PRO A 103 13.85 -15.29 -12.37
CA PRO A 103 12.95 -14.86 -11.31
C PRO A 103 12.34 -16.06 -10.58
N LYS A 104 12.43 -16.03 -9.25
CA LYS A 104 11.88 -17.05 -8.35
C LYS A 104 10.98 -16.41 -7.31
N LEU A 105 10.00 -17.17 -6.83
CA LEU A 105 9.14 -16.74 -5.73
C LEU A 105 9.84 -17.02 -4.40
N TYR A 106 9.97 -16.00 -3.57
CA TYR A 106 10.49 -16.07 -2.21
C TYR A 106 9.36 -15.90 -1.20
N ALA A 107 9.40 -16.71 -0.15
CA ALA A 107 8.45 -16.67 0.95
C ALA A 107 9.20 -16.39 2.26
N GLY A 108 8.72 -15.40 3.01
CA GLY A 108 9.18 -15.06 4.37
C GLY A 108 8.07 -15.33 5.38
N GLY A 109 8.38 -15.88 6.55
CA GLY A 109 7.32 -16.23 7.50
C GLY A 109 7.77 -16.68 8.88
N ALA A 110 6.89 -17.42 9.55
CA ALA A 110 7.13 -18.10 10.81
C ALA A 110 7.53 -19.59 10.68
N PHE A 111 7.58 -20.12 9.47
CA PHE A 111 7.88 -21.54 9.23
C PHE A 111 9.34 -21.91 9.56
N THR A 112 9.55 -23.20 9.84
CA THR A 112 10.87 -23.83 9.96
C THR A 112 11.06 -24.94 8.93
N THR A 113 10.04 -25.21 8.12
CA THR A 113 10.05 -26.23 7.08
C THR A 113 9.23 -25.74 5.89
N ALA A 114 9.73 -25.97 4.69
CA ALA A 114 9.07 -25.69 3.42
C ALA A 114 9.32 -26.86 2.45
N GLY A 115 8.28 -27.36 1.78
CA GLY A 115 8.44 -28.50 0.86
C GLY A 115 8.91 -29.79 1.55
N GLY A 116 8.74 -29.91 2.86
CA GLY A 116 9.26 -31.01 3.67
C GLY A 116 10.75 -30.92 4.03
N GLN A 117 11.44 -29.83 3.67
CA GLN A 117 12.85 -29.58 4.00
C GLN A 117 13.00 -28.50 5.06
N PRO A 118 14.02 -28.58 5.95
CA PRO A 118 14.33 -27.49 6.88
C PRO A 118 14.58 -26.18 6.14
N ALA A 119 13.81 -25.14 6.49
CA ALA A 119 13.95 -23.80 5.93
C ALA A 119 13.63 -22.77 7.02
N ASN A 120 14.66 -22.05 7.47
CA ASN A 120 14.54 -21.14 8.61
C ASN A 120 13.95 -19.81 8.16
N ARG A 121 12.60 -19.73 8.14
CA ARG A 121 11.82 -18.49 8.00
C ARG A 121 11.90 -17.81 6.64
N VAL A 122 12.76 -18.26 5.73
CA VAL A 122 12.81 -17.85 4.33
C VAL A 122 13.09 -19.06 3.43
N ALA A 123 12.31 -19.18 2.35
CA ALA A 123 12.44 -20.23 1.33
C ALA A 123 12.20 -19.65 -0.07
N LYS A 124 12.77 -20.27 -1.10
CA LYS A 124 12.55 -19.92 -2.51
C LYS A 124 11.96 -21.09 -3.29
N TRP A 125 11.09 -20.79 -4.24
CA TRP A 125 10.44 -21.73 -5.15
C TRP A 125 11.09 -21.63 -6.53
N ASP A 126 11.58 -22.75 -7.04
CA ASP A 126 12.26 -22.83 -8.35
C ASP A 126 11.32 -23.16 -9.52
N GLY A 127 10.01 -23.14 -9.30
CA GLY A 127 9.01 -23.64 -10.25
C GLY A 127 8.52 -25.06 -9.94
N SER A 128 9.28 -25.82 -9.15
CA SER A 128 9.00 -27.22 -8.84
C SER A 128 9.11 -27.60 -7.36
N ALA A 129 10.03 -26.99 -6.61
CA ALA A 129 10.31 -27.31 -5.23
C ALA A 129 10.70 -26.07 -4.41
N TRP A 130 10.42 -26.13 -3.10
CA TRP A 130 10.91 -25.15 -2.13
C TRP A 130 12.32 -25.53 -1.66
N SER A 131 13.20 -24.55 -1.57
CA SER A 131 14.54 -24.68 -1.01
C SER A 131 14.83 -23.57 0.02
N PRO A 132 15.66 -23.82 1.05
CA PRO A 132 16.07 -22.80 2.00
C PRO A 132 16.93 -21.72 1.33
N VAL A 133 16.85 -20.48 1.84
CA VAL A 133 17.68 -19.36 1.36
C VAL A 133 18.83 -19.11 2.34
N GLY A 134 20.01 -19.67 2.02
CA GLY A 134 21.14 -19.72 2.93
C GLY A 134 20.78 -20.45 4.24
N SER A 135 21.36 -20.01 5.37
CA SER A 135 20.99 -20.54 6.70
C SER A 135 19.67 -19.96 7.26
N GLY A 136 19.09 -18.96 6.59
CA GLY A 136 17.87 -18.27 7.02
C GLY A 136 18.04 -17.42 8.29
N MET A 137 16.96 -17.32 9.06
CA MET A 137 16.81 -16.34 10.16
C MET A 137 16.41 -17.03 11.46
N ASN A 138 16.79 -16.44 12.60
CA ASN A 138 16.47 -16.98 13.93
C ASN A 138 15.08 -16.60 14.46
N SER A 139 14.31 -15.81 13.73
CA SER A 139 12.95 -15.42 14.08
C SER A 139 12.17 -15.03 12.82
N ARG A 140 10.88 -14.73 12.97
CA ARG A 140 9.96 -14.47 11.85
C ARG A 140 10.41 -13.33 10.94
N VAL A 141 10.23 -13.55 9.64
CA VAL A 141 10.35 -12.56 8.57
C VAL A 141 8.94 -12.12 8.21
N GLU A 142 8.65 -10.84 8.40
CA GLU A 142 7.31 -10.24 8.22
C GLU A 142 7.19 -9.50 6.88
N ALA A 143 8.32 -9.06 6.31
CA ALA A 143 8.36 -8.28 5.09
C ALA A 143 9.54 -8.72 4.21
N LEU A 144 9.28 -8.75 2.91
CA LEU A 144 10.27 -8.97 1.86
C LEU A 144 10.10 -7.87 0.80
N ALA A 145 11.20 -7.34 0.29
CA ALA A 145 11.20 -6.42 -0.85
C ALA A 145 12.47 -6.61 -1.67
N VAL A 146 12.39 -6.39 -2.98
CA VAL A 146 13.57 -6.34 -3.85
C VAL A 146 13.92 -4.88 -4.09
N PHE A 147 15.18 -4.52 -3.86
CA PHE A 147 15.69 -3.18 -4.09
C PHE A 147 17.10 -3.26 -4.67
N ASP A 148 17.43 -2.32 -5.54
CA ASP A 148 18.79 -2.13 -6.06
C ASP A 148 19.38 -0.91 -5.37
N ASP A 149 20.38 -1.13 -4.52
CA ASP A 149 21.11 -0.08 -3.81
C ASP A 149 22.35 0.41 -4.55
N GLY A 150 22.55 0.01 -5.80
CA GLY A 150 23.68 0.37 -6.65
C GLY A 150 24.67 -0.78 -6.91
N ASP A 151 24.56 -1.87 -6.14
CA ASP A 151 25.36 -3.10 -6.33
C ASP A 151 24.58 -4.19 -7.08
N GLY A 152 23.43 -3.84 -7.67
CA GLY A 152 22.48 -4.76 -8.29
C GLY A 152 21.33 -5.13 -7.36
N ALA A 153 20.24 -5.58 -7.97
CA ALA A 153 19.03 -5.98 -7.25
C ALA A 153 19.33 -7.03 -6.18
N SER A 154 18.71 -6.87 -5.02
CA SER A 154 18.85 -7.80 -3.90
C SER A 154 17.56 -7.92 -3.12
N LEU A 155 17.38 -9.04 -2.44
CA LEU A 155 16.22 -9.30 -1.60
C LEU A 155 16.47 -8.82 -0.17
N TYR A 156 15.66 -7.90 0.31
CA TYR A 156 15.69 -7.39 1.68
C TYR A 156 14.64 -8.11 2.51
N ALA A 157 15.02 -8.54 3.70
CA ALA A 157 14.14 -9.16 4.67
C ALA A 157 14.04 -8.28 5.92
N GLY A 158 12.81 -8.06 6.38
CA GLY A 158 12.47 -7.34 7.60
C GLY A 158 11.66 -8.22 8.53
N GLY A 159 11.91 -8.16 9.84
CA GLY A 159 11.06 -8.88 10.80
C GLY A 159 11.51 -8.77 12.25
N ALA A 160 11.38 -9.89 12.96
CA ALA A 160 11.68 -9.99 14.40
C ALA A 160 13.04 -10.65 14.69
N PHE A 161 13.88 -10.85 13.68
CA PHE A 161 15.15 -11.56 13.83
C PHE A 161 16.27 -10.65 14.33
N ILE A 162 17.25 -11.28 14.97
CA ILE A 162 18.52 -10.65 15.35
C ILE A 162 19.73 -11.37 14.73
N VAL A 163 19.48 -12.46 14.00
CA VAL A 163 20.48 -13.22 13.25
C VAL A 163 19.94 -13.54 11.86
N ALA A 164 20.75 -13.29 10.83
CA ALA A 164 20.50 -13.67 9.44
C ALA A 164 21.77 -14.30 8.85
N GLY A 165 21.64 -15.46 8.19
CA GLY A 165 22.79 -16.17 7.62
C GLY A 165 23.86 -16.58 8.65
N GLY A 166 23.47 -16.75 9.91
CA GLY A 166 24.40 -17.05 11.02
C GLY A 166 25.16 -15.84 11.57
N GLN A 167 24.92 -14.63 11.06
CA GLN A 167 25.54 -13.39 11.52
C GLN A 167 24.53 -12.48 12.22
N SER A 168 25.02 -11.60 13.11
CA SER A 168 24.18 -10.60 13.77
C SER A 168 23.56 -9.65 12.74
N ALA A 169 22.24 -9.51 12.76
CA ALA A 169 21.48 -8.62 11.87
C ALA A 169 20.24 -8.11 12.59
N ASN A 170 20.23 -6.82 12.95
CA ASN A 170 19.15 -6.24 13.75
C ASN A 170 17.92 -5.92 12.90
N ARG A 171 16.98 -6.87 12.82
CA ARG A 171 15.64 -6.75 12.22
C ARG A 171 15.58 -6.52 10.71
N ILE A 172 16.72 -6.30 10.06
CA ILE A 172 16.83 -6.11 8.62
C ILE A 172 18.13 -6.71 8.07
N ALA A 173 18.03 -7.40 6.93
CA ALA A 173 19.15 -8.01 6.23
C ALA A 173 18.91 -8.02 4.71
N LYS A 174 19.98 -8.06 3.92
CA LYS A 174 19.97 -8.11 2.45
C LYS A 174 20.56 -9.45 1.98
N TRP A 175 19.94 -10.06 0.98
CA TRP A 175 20.41 -11.25 0.27
C TRP A 175 20.84 -10.86 -1.14
N ASN A 176 22.12 -11.05 -1.43
CA ASN A 176 22.74 -10.70 -2.71
C ASN A 176 22.71 -11.84 -3.75
N GLY A 177 21.89 -12.87 -3.54
CA GLY A 177 21.90 -14.09 -4.34
C GLY A 177 22.72 -15.24 -3.74
N SER A 178 23.64 -14.94 -2.81
CA SER A 178 24.56 -15.94 -2.23
C SER A 178 24.68 -15.92 -0.70
N ALA A 179 24.57 -14.75 -0.08
CA ALA A 179 24.73 -14.58 1.37
C ALA A 179 23.80 -13.49 1.93
N TRP A 180 23.39 -13.68 3.18
CA TRP A 180 22.71 -12.65 3.96
C TRP A 180 23.73 -11.72 4.62
N THR A 181 23.53 -10.42 4.51
CA THR A 181 24.31 -9.39 5.19
C THR A 181 23.40 -8.46 5.99
N ALA A 182 23.88 -7.99 7.14
CA ALA A 182 23.17 -6.99 7.94
C ALA A 182 23.18 -5.63 7.23
N LEU A 183 22.10 -4.87 7.34
CA LEU A 183 22.02 -3.52 6.77
C LEU A 183 22.46 -2.46 7.81
N GLY A 184 23.76 -2.14 7.81
CA GLY A 184 24.38 -1.26 8.80
C GLY A 184 24.23 -1.80 10.24
N SER A 185 23.93 -0.93 11.20
CA SER A 185 23.60 -1.35 12.58
C SER A 185 22.15 -1.84 12.75
N GLY A 186 21.36 -1.79 11.68
CA GLY A 186 19.96 -2.20 11.62
C GLY A 186 19.00 -1.26 12.35
N LEU A 187 17.92 -1.83 12.88
CA LEU A 187 16.76 -1.09 13.40
C LEU A 187 16.53 -1.42 14.88
N THR A 188 16.49 -0.40 15.73
CA THR A 188 16.55 -0.58 17.18
C THR A 188 15.52 0.27 17.95
N THR A 189 15.29 -0.10 19.21
CA THR A 189 14.50 0.68 20.17
C THR A 189 15.11 0.48 21.54
N PRO A 190 15.40 1.55 22.31
CA PRO A 190 15.88 1.42 23.67
C PRO A 190 14.94 0.55 24.50
N ASN A 191 15.48 -0.49 25.15
CA ASN A 191 14.73 -1.40 26.02
C ASN A 191 13.54 -2.11 25.34
N GLY A 192 13.57 -2.29 24.01
CA GLY A 192 12.48 -2.88 23.25
C GLY A 192 12.92 -3.93 22.24
N ASN A 193 11.94 -4.73 21.79
CA ASN A 193 12.10 -5.67 20.68
C ASN A 193 11.31 -5.14 19.48
N PRO A 194 11.89 -4.23 18.67
CA PRO A 194 11.16 -3.68 17.54
C PRO A 194 10.87 -4.76 16.49
N LEU A 195 9.84 -4.49 15.70
CA LEU A 195 9.41 -5.30 14.58
C LEU A 195 9.49 -4.44 13.33
N VAL A 196 10.01 -5.00 12.24
CA VAL A 196 9.75 -4.49 10.89
C VAL A 196 8.54 -5.22 10.36
N THR A 197 7.52 -4.48 9.94
CA THR A 197 6.24 -4.99 9.47
C THR A 197 6.04 -4.74 7.98
N SER A 198 6.76 -3.77 7.41
CA SER A 198 6.63 -3.40 6.00
C SER A 198 7.97 -2.96 5.42
N LEU A 199 8.19 -3.38 4.18
CA LEU A 199 9.28 -2.95 3.31
C LEU A 199 8.64 -2.58 1.98
N THR A 200 8.92 -1.40 1.46
CA THR A 200 8.45 -1.00 0.12
C THR A 200 9.50 -0.17 -0.58
N VAL A 201 9.65 -0.36 -1.88
CA VAL A 201 10.47 0.53 -2.70
C VAL A 201 9.56 1.62 -3.24
N ALA A 202 9.92 2.86 -2.97
CA ALA A 202 9.20 4.02 -3.47
C ALA A 202 10.18 5.09 -3.93
N ASP A 203 9.73 5.91 -4.87
CA ASP A 203 10.40 7.16 -5.22
C ASP A 203 9.58 8.30 -4.58
N ASP A 204 10.23 9.09 -3.74
CA ASP A 204 9.65 10.28 -3.09
C ASP A 204 9.96 11.57 -3.86
N GLY A 205 10.47 11.47 -5.10
CA GLY A 205 11.01 12.57 -5.89
C GLY A 205 12.53 12.72 -5.77
N ASN A 206 13.18 11.93 -4.92
CA ASN A 206 14.64 11.91 -4.71
C ASN A 206 15.29 10.60 -5.22
N GLY A 207 14.61 9.90 -6.13
CA GLY A 207 15.01 8.61 -6.65
C GLY A 207 14.52 7.44 -5.78
N PRO A 208 14.58 6.20 -6.30
CA PRO A 208 14.07 5.03 -5.62
C PRO A 208 14.85 4.76 -4.33
N ALA A 209 14.12 4.52 -3.26
CA ALA A 209 14.67 4.15 -1.97
C ALA A 209 13.85 3.05 -1.31
N LEU A 210 14.48 2.30 -0.42
CA LEU A 210 13.80 1.32 0.43
C LEU A 210 13.23 2.03 1.66
N TYR A 211 11.91 2.04 1.78
CA TYR A 211 11.18 2.51 2.95
C TYR A 211 10.82 1.35 3.86
N VAL A 212 11.06 1.56 5.15
CA VAL A 212 10.87 0.55 6.18
C VAL A 212 9.88 1.05 7.20
N GLY A 213 8.86 0.25 7.52
CA GLY A 213 7.83 0.54 8.51
C GLY A 213 7.83 -0.47 9.65
N GLY A 214 7.51 -0.03 10.87
CA GLY A 214 7.43 -0.93 12.01
C GLY A 214 7.18 -0.28 13.36
N THR A 215 7.90 -0.76 14.38
CA THR A 215 7.84 -0.27 15.77
C THR A 215 9.18 0.27 16.30
N PHE A 216 10.18 0.42 15.41
CA PHE A 216 11.52 0.89 15.78
C PHE A 216 11.59 2.41 16.02
N ALA A 217 12.57 2.84 16.81
CA ALA A 217 12.84 4.25 17.08
C ALA A 217 14.07 4.76 16.30
N PHE A 218 15.02 3.87 16.01
CA PHE A 218 16.28 4.20 15.34
C PHE A 218 16.54 3.32 14.13
N ALA A 219 17.16 3.91 13.10
CA ALA A 219 17.73 3.22 11.95
C ALA A 219 19.17 3.66 11.73
N GLY A 220 20.13 2.75 11.77
CA GLY A 220 21.54 3.12 11.63
C GLY A 220 22.07 4.02 12.76
N GLY A 221 21.37 4.09 13.90
CA GLY A 221 21.65 5.05 14.98
C GLY A 221 20.97 6.42 14.83
N ILE A 222 20.26 6.67 13.72
CA ILE A 222 19.51 7.89 13.46
C ILE A 222 18.09 7.72 14.02
N GLY A 223 17.57 8.73 14.71
CA GLY A 223 16.18 8.74 15.18
C GLY A 223 15.20 8.94 14.02
N VAL A 224 14.22 8.04 13.86
CA VAL A 224 13.37 7.96 12.65
C VAL A 224 11.89 7.70 12.92
N ASN A 225 11.52 7.33 14.16
CA ASN A 225 10.13 7.07 14.57
C ASN A 225 9.31 6.20 13.61
N LYS A 226 9.61 4.90 13.62
CA LYS A 226 8.78 3.83 13.02
C LYS A 226 8.74 3.80 11.50
N ILE A 227 9.32 4.80 10.84
CA ILE A 227 9.50 4.83 9.40
C ILE A 227 10.91 5.35 9.05
N ALA A 228 11.65 4.64 8.21
CA ALA A 228 12.99 5.04 7.78
C ALA A 228 13.17 4.87 6.27
N ARG A 229 14.07 5.68 5.70
CA ARG A 229 14.46 5.64 4.30
C ARG A 229 15.90 5.16 4.17
N TRP A 230 16.13 4.15 3.35
CA TRP A 230 17.46 3.68 2.95
C TRP A 230 17.68 3.99 1.47
N ASN A 231 18.64 4.85 1.18
CA ASN A 231 18.93 5.31 -0.19
C ASN A 231 19.99 4.46 -0.90
N GLY A 232 20.34 3.30 -0.33
CA GLY A 232 21.41 2.45 -0.81
C GLY A 232 22.76 2.66 -0.12
N ILE A 233 22.97 3.83 0.48
CA ILE A 233 24.23 4.22 1.12
C ILE A 233 24.05 4.44 2.63
N ALA A 234 22.98 5.13 3.01
CA ALA A 234 22.74 5.57 4.37
C ALA A 234 21.26 5.55 4.74
N TRP A 235 21.03 5.36 6.04
CA TRP A 235 19.73 5.58 6.66
C TRP A 235 19.45 7.08 6.77
N SER A 236 18.18 7.44 6.67
CA SER A 236 17.68 8.79 6.94
C SER A 236 16.27 8.72 7.54
N SER A 237 15.90 9.74 8.31
CA SER A 237 14.49 9.95 8.63
C SER A 237 13.77 10.36 7.34
N VAL A 238 12.47 10.09 7.28
CA VAL A 238 11.68 10.40 6.08
C VAL A 238 11.61 11.91 5.83
N ARG A 239 11.66 12.75 6.89
CA ARG A 239 11.47 14.21 6.83
C ARG A 239 12.76 15.05 6.96
N GLY A 240 13.88 14.42 7.34
CA GLY A 240 15.15 15.13 7.56
C GLY A 240 15.19 16.07 8.79
N ASP A 241 14.16 16.15 9.64
CA ASP A 241 14.15 17.03 10.82
C ASP A 241 14.69 16.36 12.10
N SER A 242 15.36 17.18 12.93
CA SER A 242 16.12 16.80 14.13
C SER A 242 15.30 16.74 15.41
N ASP A 243 13.99 16.98 15.36
CA ASP A 243 13.13 17.00 16.54
C ASP A 243 12.53 15.63 16.76
N SER A 244 13.25 14.81 17.52
CA SER A 244 12.72 13.55 18.02
C SER A 244 12.10 12.65 16.94
N GLY A 245 12.58 12.67 15.69
CA GLY A 245 12.48 11.57 14.73
C GLY A 245 11.57 11.70 13.50
N GLY A 246 10.95 12.85 13.19
CA GLY A 246 10.32 13.13 11.86
C GLY A 246 9.27 12.16 11.30
N GLY A 247 8.88 11.14 12.07
CA GLY A 247 8.04 10.02 11.67
C GLY A 247 6.70 9.97 12.42
N ILE A 248 6.16 8.76 12.61
CA ILE A 248 4.78 8.56 13.05
C ILE A 248 4.70 8.33 14.57
N SER A 249 4.04 9.27 15.28
CA SER A 249 3.67 9.11 16.69
C SER A 249 2.48 8.14 16.82
N GLY A 250 2.59 7.09 17.62
CA GLY A 250 1.58 6.03 17.69
C GLY A 250 2.15 4.72 18.21
N VAL A 251 1.51 3.57 17.95
CA VAL A 251 2.01 2.24 18.38
C VAL A 251 2.82 1.55 17.28
N SER A 252 2.33 1.53 16.05
CA SER A 252 3.03 0.88 14.92
C SER A 252 2.65 1.47 13.56
N VAL A 253 3.64 1.51 12.66
CA VAL A 253 3.41 1.44 11.21
C VAL A 253 3.26 -0.04 10.86
N GLN A 254 2.23 -0.38 10.09
CA GLN A 254 1.94 -1.76 9.69
C GLN A 254 2.18 -1.99 8.20
N THR A 255 2.00 -0.94 7.39
CA THR A 255 2.02 -1.07 5.94
C THR A 255 2.42 0.25 5.29
N LEU A 256 3.11 0.15 4.16
CA LEU A 256 3.58 1.24 3.33
C LEU A 256 3.28 0.86 1.87
N THR A 257 2.82 1.82 1.07
CA THR A 257 2.67 1.62 -0.38
C THR A 257 3.02 2.90 -1.14
N PRO A 258 3.73 2.81 -2.28
CA PRO A 258 3.90 3.95 -3.18
C PRO A 258 2.54 4.51 -3.57
N PHE A 259 2.47 5.83 -3.71
CA PHE A 259 1.23 6.52 -4.00
C PHE A 259 1.50 7.73 -4.90
N ASN A 260 0.54 8.12 -5.73
CA ASN A 260 0.57 9.43 -6.37
C ASN A 260 -0.61 10.24 -5.83
N ASP A 261 -0.28 11.38 -5.22
CA ASP A 261 -1.22 12.16 -4.43
C ASP A 261 -1.84 13.32 -5.21
N GLY A 262 -1.61 13.36 -6.54
CA GLY A 262 -1.99 14.42 -7.46
C GLY A 262 -0.93 15.50 -7.61
N THR A 263 0.02 15.58 -6.67
CA THR A 263 1.12 16.56 -6.67
C THR A 263 2.48 15.93 -7.00
N GLY A 264 2.52 14.61 -7.16
CA GLY A 264 3.71 13.86 -7.54
C GLY A 264 3.85 12.53 -6.78
N PRO A 265 5.03 11.91 -6.87
CA PRO A 265 5.35 10.70 -6.12
C PRO A 265 5.26 10.93 -4.61
N ALA A 266 4.52 10.04 -3.95
CA ALA A 266 4.24 10.07 -2.53
C ALA A 266 4.26 8.65 -1.95
N LEU A 267 4.12 8.57 -0.64
CA LEU A 267 4.06 7.34 0.13
C LEU A 267 2.81 7.35 1.01
N ALA A 268 1.97 6.34 0.88
CA ALA A 268 0.86 6.12 1.80
C ALA A 268 1.30 5.18 2.92
N VAL A 269 0.98 5.57 4.15
CA VAL A 269 1.44 4.90 5.38
C VAL A 269 0.25 4.54 6.24
N GLY A 270 0.12 3.27 6.59
CA GLY A 270 -0.99 2.73 7.37
C GLY A 270 -0.52 2.12 8.69
N GLY A 271 -1.32 2.28 9.75
CA GLY A 271 -1.03 1.64 11.04
C GLY A 271 -2.02 1.97 12.16
N SER A 272 -1.49 2.02 13.38
CA SER A 272 -2.25 2.17 14.63
C SER A 272 -1.99 3.51 15.34
N PHE A 273 -1.52 4.52 14.62
CA PHE A 273 -1.33 5.89 15.12
C PHE A 273 -2.66 6.64 15.25
N SER A 274 -2.78 7.51 16.26
CA SER A 274 -4.08 8.00 16.77
C SER A 274 -4.13 9.48 17.14
N SER A 275 -3.13 10.29 16.81
CA SER A 275 -3.14 11.72 17.20
C SER A 275 -2.58 12.62 16.12
N THR A 276 -1.28 12.53 15.85
CA THR A 276 -0.61 13.40 14.90
C THR A 276 0.58 12.71 14.26
N VAL A 277 0.79 12.93 12.96
CA VAL A 277 2.07 12.64 12.28
C VAL A 277 2.77 13.97 12.06
N SER A 278 3.88 14.19 12.78
CA SER A 278 4.62 15.47 12.78
C SER A 278 3.75 16.73 12.93
N GLY A 279 2.75 16.69 13.82
CA GLY A 279 1.84 17.82 14.09
C GLY A 279 0.57 17.87 13.23
N VAL A 280 0.45 17.03 12.19
CA VAL A 280 -0.76 16.95 11.34
C VAL A 280 -1.73 15.90 11.91
N PRO A 281 -3.03 16.21 12.10
CA PRO A 281 -4.02 15.24 12.57
C PRO A 281 -4.22 14.10 11.56
N ALA A 282 -3.50 13.00 11.71
CA ALA A 282 -3.65 11.82 10.87
C ALA A 282 -4.02 10.61 11.76
N SER A 283 -5.19 10.03 11.50
CA SER A 283 -5.65 8.81 12.16
C SER A 283 -5.48 7.62 11.23
N ARG A 284 -4.63 6.68 11.61
CA ARG A 284 -4.44 5.36 10.96
C ARG A 284 -3.82 5.36 9.56
N VAL A 285 -4.02 6.40 8.75
CA VAL A 285 -3.37 6.59 7.45
C VAL A 285 -2.78 8.00 7.37
N ALA A 286 -1.59 8.11 6.80
CA ALA A 286 -0.91 9.36 6.49
C ALA A 286 -0.26 9.27 5.10
N LEU A 287 -0.16 10.39 4.41
CA LEU A 287 0.51 10.51 3.12
C LEU A 287 1.77 11.35 3.31
N TYR A 288 2.86 10.94 2.68
CA TYR A 288 4.12 11.68 2.68
C TYR A 288 4.59 11.94 1.26
N ASN A 289 4.88 13.20 0.95
CA ASN A 289 5.52 13.61 -0.29
C ASN A 289 6.75 14.45 0.08
N ALA A 290 7.91 14.23 -0.52
CA ALA A 290 9.11 14.96 -0.12
C ALA A 290 9.05 16.47 -0.42
N ALA A 291 8.25 16.88 -1.40
CA ALA A 291 8.04 18.28 -1.75
C ALA A 291 7.08 19.00 -0.79
N THR A 292 6.02 18.33 -0.34
CA THR A 292 4.92 18.96 0.43
C THR A 292 4.85 18.51 1.89
N GLY A 293 5.60 17.47 2.27
CA GLY A 293 5.66 16.91 3.61
C GLY A 293 4.53 15.92 3.91
N TRP A 294 4.22 15.77 5.20
CA TRP A 294 3.15 14.89 5.67
C TRP A 294 1.78 15.58 5.52
N ARG A 295 0.79 14.82 5.06
CA ARG A 295 -0.62 15.21 5.08
C ARG A 295 -1.50 14.06 5.58
N ALA A 296 -2.63 14.40 6.19
CA ALA A 296 -3.64 13.43 6.59
C ALA A 296 -4.53 13.04 5.40
N LEU A 297 -5.35 11.99 5.56
CA LEU A 297 -6.58 11.89 4.79
C LEU A 297 -7.56 12.94 5.31
N GLU A 298 -8.34 13.55 4.41
CA GLU A 298 -9.34 14.57 4.77
C GLU A 298 -10.30 14.04 5.87
N PRO A 299 -10.78 14.88 6.80
CA PRO A 299 -11.61 14.45 7.94
C PRO A 299 -12.88 13.67 7.56
N GLY A 300 -13.45 13.94 6.39
CA GLY A 300 -14.60 13.18 5.85
C GLY A 300 -14.24 11.78 5.33
N ASP A 301 -13.02 11.62 4.85
CA ASP A 301 -12.50 10.39 4.25
C ASP A 301 -11.96 9.39 5.28
N ALA A 302 -11.56 9.89 6.45
CA ALA A 302 -11.08 9.08 7.58
C ALA A 302 -12.21 8.47 8.44
N ALA A 303 -13.48 8.86 8.21
CA ALA A 303 -14.63 8.54 9.06
C ALA A 303 -14.86 7.04 9.39
N PRO A 304 -14.55 6.05 8.52
CA PRO A 304 -14.65 4.64 8.91
C PRO A 304 -13.39 4.07 9.60
N LEU A 305 -12.24 4.76 9.61
CA LEU A 305 -10.94 4.21 10.04
C LEU A 305 -10.72 4.26 11.56
N ASN A 306 -11.60 3.60 12.32
CA ASN A 306 -11.56 3.63 13.79
C ASN A 306 -10.60 2.63 14.45
N ASN A 307 -9.90 1.81 13.65
CA ASN A 307 -8.98 0.79 14.14
C ASN A 307 -7.74 0.66 13.23
N THR A 308 -6.88 -0.30 13.52
CA THR A 308 -5.59 -0.50 12.83
C THR A 308 -5.79 -0.79 11.34
N VAL A 309 -5.04 -0.06 10.52
CA VAL A 309 -4.84 -0.36 9.09
C VAL A 309 -3.73 -1.39 8.98
N PHE A 310 -4.00 -2.50 8.31
CA PHE A 310 -3.06 -3.61 8.12
C PHE A 310 -2.58 -3.75 6.69
N ALA A 311 -3.32 -3.21 5.72
CA ALA A 311 -2.96 -3.29 4.32
C ALA A 311 -3.33 -2.00 3.59
N LEU A 312 -2.44 -1.57 2.71
CA LEU A 312 -2.68 -0.51 1.74
C LEU A 312 -2.31 -1.03 0.36
N ALA A 313 -3.07 -0.64 -0.65
CA ALA A 313 -2.71 -0.80 -2.06
C ALA A 313 -3.11 0.47 -2.82
N ALA A 314 -2.28 0.90 -3.76
CA ALA A 314 -2.61 2.00 -4.65
C ALA A 314 -2.88 1.48 -6.05
N THR A 315 -3.97 1.91 -6.68
CA THR A 315 -4.13 1.78 -8.14
C THR A 315 -3.54 3.02 -8.79
N GLN A 316 -2.80 2.85 -9.88
CA GLN A 316 -2.32 3.98 -10.65
C GLN A 316 -3.50 4.55 -11.45
N GLY A 317 -3.72 5.87 -11.38
CA GLY A 317 -4.58 6.56 -12.34
C GLY A 317 -3.92 6.61 -13.73
N ALA A 318 -4.58 7.22 -14.71
CA ALA A 318 -3.91 7.62 -15.96
C ALA A 318 -2.65 8.47 -15.65
N THR A 319 -1.74 8.63 -16.62
CA THR A 319 -0.51 9.42 -16.42
C THR A 319 -0.80 10.78 -15.75
N ASN A 320 -0.23 11.02 -14.57
CA ASN A 320 -0.42 12.20 -13.70
C ASN A 320 -1.77 12.33 -12.96
N ALA A 321 -2.66 11.34 -13.03
CA ALA A 321 -3.87 11.32 -12.21
C ALA A 321 -3.58 10.75 -10.80
N PRO A 322 -4.28 11.23 -9.75
CA PRO A 322 -4.13 10.71 -8.40
C PRO A 322 -4.48 9.23 -8.34
N SER A 323 -3.70 8.49 -7.55
CA SER A 323 -3.94 7.08 -7.29
C SER A 323 -5.22 6.88 -6.47
N THR A 324 -5.90 5.75 -6.68
CA THR A 324 -6.92 5.29 -5.72
C THR A 324 -6.23 4.47 -4.64
N LEU A 325 -6.38 4.85 -3.38
CA LEU A 325 -5.91 4.07 -2.24
C LEU A 325 -7.00 3.10 -1.78
N ILE A 326 -6.64 1.83 -1.68
CA ILE A 326 -7.45 0.76 -1.10
C ILE A 326 -6.91 0.49 0.30
N ILE A 327 -7.75 0.64 1.30
CA ILE A 327 -7.39 0.61 2.72
C ILE A 327 -8.06 -0.60 3.37
N GLY A 328 -7.25 -1.54 3.85
CA GLY A 328 -7.70 -2.75 4.54
C GLY A 328 -7.35 -2.72 6.03
N GLY A 329 -8.29 -3.12 6.88
CA GLY A 329 -8.09 -3.14 8.33
C GLY A 329 -9.28 -3.69 9.13
N ASP A 330 -9.19 -3.56 10.45
CA ASP A 330 -10.21 -4.06 11.39
C ASP A 330 -11.24 -2.97 11.74
N PHE A 331 -11.78 -2.32 10.71
CA PHE A 331 -12.72 -1.20 10.87
C PHE A 331 -14.13 -1.68 11.24
N THR A 332 -14.90 -0.80 11.86
CA THR A 332 -16.34 -1.02 12.10
C THR A 332 -17.13 0.10 11.41
N ALA A 333 -17.70 -0.19 10.24
CA ALA A 333 -18.63 0.74 9.58
C ALA A 333 -20.08 0.42 9.99
N SER A 334 -20.77 1.43 10.50
CA SER A 334 -22.23 1.44 10.66
C SER A 334 -22.91 1.77 9.31
N PRO A 335 -24.18 1.39 9.02
CA PRO A 335 -25.09 0.49 9.74
C PRO A 335 -25.19 -0.92 9.10
N VAL A 336 -24.35 -1.25 8.10
CA VAL A 336 -24.41 -2.51 7.33
C VAL A 336 -23.43 -3.61 7.78
N GLY A 337 -22.70 -3.40 8.89
CA GLY A 337 -21.80 -4.39 9.50
C GLY A 337 -20.32 -4.19 9.15
N ASN A 338 -19.45 -4.96 9.81
CA ASN A 338 -17.98 -4.86 9.81
C ASN A 338 -17.35 -4.69 8.41
N ALA A 339 -17.20 -3.46 7.92
CA ALA A 339 -16.42 -3.17 6.72
C ALA A 339 -14.93 -3.33 7.04
N ARG A 340 -14.23 -4.22 6.34
CA ARG A 340 -12.77 -4.43 6.46
C ARG A 340 -11.97 -3.76 5.36
N LEU A 341 -12.66 -3.02 4.48
CA LEU A 341 -12.10 -2.44 3.27
C LEU A 341 -12.79 -1.11 2.98
N VAL A 342 -11.99 -0.08 2.69
CA VAL A 342 -12.42 1.26 2.32
C VAL A 342 -11.61 1.68 1.09
N THR A 343 -12.25 2.30 0.10
CA THR A 343 -11.55 2.90 -1.03
C THR A 343 -11.56 4.40 -0.88
N TRP A 344 -10.41 5.01 -1.13
CA TRP A 344 -10.22 6.44 -1.17
C TRP A 344 -9.68 6.81 -2.54
N ARG A 345 -10.42 7.62 -3.29
CA ARG A 345 -9.87 8.29 -4.47
C ARG A 345 -9.32 9.60 -3.98
N GLY A 346 -8.08 9.92 -4.36
CA GLY A 346 -7.59 11.28 -4.21
C GLY A 346 -8.43 12.19 -5.08
N CYS A 347 -9.57 12.65 -4.59
CA CYS A 347 -10.19 13.83 -5.14
C CYS A 347 -9.19 14.94 -4.84
N PHE A 348 -8.48 15.40 -5.86
CA PHE A 348 -8.06 16.79 -5.86
C PHE A 348 -9.35 17.60 -6.00
N VAL A 349 -10.12 17.67 -4.91
CA VAL A 349 -10.75 18.95 -4.62
C VAL A 349 -9.54 19.72 -4.12
N PRO A 350 -9.07 20.78 -4.80
CA PRO A 350 -8.35 21.79 -4.04
C PRO A 350 -9.22 22.01 -2.80
N SER A 351 -8.62 22.19 -1.64
CA SER A 351 -9.34 22.74 -0.49
C SER A 351 -9.75 24.18 -0.84
N ASP A 352 -10.61 24.32 -1.84
CA ASP A 352 -11.30 25.52 -2.18
C ASP A 352 -12.64 25.40 -1.48
N PRO A 353 -12.83 26.07 -0.34
CA PRO A 353 -14.15 26.25 0.22
C PRO A 353 -15.11 27.00 -0.75
N CYS A 354 -14.63 27.41 -1.94
CA CYS A 354 -15.36 28.14 -2.96
C CYS A 354 -15.32 27.44 -4.34
N PRO A 355 -16.16 26.43 -4.60
CA PRO A 355 -16.28 25.85 -5.95
C PRO A 355 -16.77 26.85 -7.02
N ALA A 356 -17.14 28.06 -6.63
CA ALA A 356 -17.53 29.16 -7.52
C ALA A 356 -16.46 30.24 -7.72
N ASP A 357 -15.35 30.24 -6.95
CA ASP A 357 -14.18 31.13 -7.16
C ASP A 357 -13.25 30.46 -8.17
N LEU A 358 -13.25 30.97 -9.41
CA LEU A 358 -12.52 30.39 -10.53
C LEU A 358 -11.35 31.27 -10.99
N THR A 359 -11.36 32.54 -10.63
CA THR A 359 -10.34 33.49 -11.10
C THR A 359 -9.18 33.63 -10.12
N GLY A 360 -9.43 33.59 -8.81
CA GLY A 360 -8.40 33.73 -7.78
C GLY A 360 -7.49 34.96 -7.94
N PRO A 361 -6.52 35.17 -7.03
CA PRO A 361 -5.72 36.41 -6.99
C PRO A 361 -4.81 36.62 -8.20
N ALA A 362 -4.60 35.58 -9.01
CA ALA A 362 -3.76 35.65 -10.20
C ALA A 362 -4.47 36.23 -11.43
N LEU A 363 -5.80 36.13 -11.54
CA LEU A 363 -6.55 36.57 -12.73
C LEU A 363 -7.36 37.85 -12.50
N ASP A 364 -7.84 38.11 -11.29
CA ASP A 364 -8.68 39.29 -10.98
C ASP A 364 -8.07 40.26 -9.94
N GLY A 365 -7.01 39.84 -9.23
CA GLY A 365 -6.36 40.63 -8.18
C GLY A 365 -7.07 40.63 -6.83
N ILE A 366 -8.05 39.74 -6.60
CA ILE A 366 -8.84 39.57 -5.38
C ILE A 366 -8.34 38.35 -4.60
N PRO A 367 -8.28 38.39 -3.25
CA PRO A 367 -7.84 37.25 -2.46
C PRO A 367 -8.66 35.98 -2.72
N ASN A 368 -7.97 34.84 -2.83
CA ASN A 368 -8.59 33.51 -2.96
C ASN A 368 -9.64 33.31 -1.86
N GLY A 369 -10.84 32.91 -2.24
CA GLY A 369 -11.97 32.70 -1.35
C GLY A 369 -13.12 33.71 -1.50
N THR A 370 -13.21 34.46 -2.61
CA THR A 370 -14.25 35.47 -2.83
C THR A 370 -14.91 35.31 -4.20
N VAL A 371 -16.20 34.99 -4.21
CA VAL A 371 -16.96 34.82 -5.46
C VAL A 371 -17.59 36.15 -5.87
N ASP A 372 -17.26 36.65 -7.06
CA ASP A 372 -17.79 37.89 -7.61
C ASP A 372 -18.13 37.81 -9.12
N ALA A 373 -18.39 38.96 -9.75
CA ALA A 373 -18.80 38.99 -11.15
C ALA A 373 -17.68 38.59 -12.15
N PHE A 374 -16.41 38.62 -11.75
CA PHE A 374 -15.29 38.18 -12.58
C PHE A 374 -15.29 36.67 -12.75
N ASP A 375 -15.59 35.90 -11.69
CA ASP A 375 -15.71 34.45 -11.77
C ASP A 375 -16.79 34.03 -12.77
N LEU A 376 -17.95 34.68 -12.71
CA LEU A 376 -19.06 34.43 -13.64
C LEU A 376 -18.67 34.76 -15.08
N ASN A 377 -18.03 35.90 -15.30
CA ASN A 377 -17.61 36.30 -16.64
C ASN A 377 -16.53 35.35 -17.20
N TYR A 378 -15.63 34.87 -16.35
CA TYR A 378 -14.60 33.90 -16.71
C TYR A 378 -15.21 32.54 -17.06
N TYR A 379 -16.12 32.04 -16.24
CA TYR A 379 -16.84 30.79 -16.54
C TYR A 379 -17.64 30.87 -17.84
N ILE A 380 -18.38 31.97 -18.04
CA ILE A 380 -19.15 32.18 -19.29
C ILE A 380 -18.22 32.18 -20.50
N ALA A 381 -17.00 32.71 -20.38
CA ALA A 381 -16.02 32.68 -21.47
C ALA A 381 -15.56 31.24 -21.77
N LEU A 382 -15.25 30.43 -20.74
CA LEU A 382 -14.90 29.02 -20.91
C LEU A 382 -16.05 28.23 -21.56
N TRP A 383 -17.27 28.42 -21.05
CA TRP A 383 -18.47 27.75 -21.55
C TRP A 383 -18.77 28.12 -23.01
N LEU A 384 -18.69 29.40 -23.39
CA LEU A 384 -18.88 29.83 -24.78
C LEU A 384 -17.79 29.33 -25.74
N SER A 385 -16.63 28.92 -25.22
CA SER A 385 -15.53 28.36 -26.00
C SER A 385 -15.50 26.84 -26.06
N ASP A 386 -16.46 26.14 -25.43
CA ASP A 386 -16.44 24.69 -25.23
C ASP A 386 -15.10 24.20 -24.61
N ASP A 387 -14.50 25.00 -23.72
CA ASP A 387 -13.25 24.63 -23.05
C ASP A 387 -13.53 23.53 -22.00
N PRO A 388 -12.81 22.39 -22.02
CA PRO A 388 -13.02 21.30 -21.05
C PRO A 388 -12.98 21.73 -19.57
N ALA A 389 -12.34 22.85 -19.25
CA ALA A 389 -12.35 23.42 -17.89
C ALA A 389 -13.76 23.90 -17.43
N ALA A 390 -14.73 24.04 -18.34
CA ALA A 390 -16.11 24.37 -18.02
C ALA A 390 -17.00 23.15 -17.70
N ASP A 391 -16.52 21.91 -17.89
CA ASP A 391 -17.22 20.69 -17.47
C ASP A 391 -17.03 20.49 -15.96
N LEU A 392 -18.01 20.98 -15.19
CA LEU A 392 -17.98 20.93 -13.72
C LEU A 392 -18.85 19.82 -13.15
N THR A 393 -19.69 19.21 -13.98
CA THR A 393 -20.69 18.24 -13.53
C THR A 393 -20.24 16.82 -13.80
N GLY A 394 -19.56 16.57 -14.91
CA GLY A 394 -19.01 15.28 -15.29
C GLY A 394 -20.05 14.15 -15.34
N PRO A 395 -19.64 12.94 -15.77
CA PRO A 395 -20.56 11.83 -16.05
C PRO A 395 -21.36 11.34 -14.84
N ALA A 396 -20.92 11.68 -13.61
CA ALA A 396 -21.59 11.30 -12.38
C ALA A 396 -22.81 12.17 -12.07
N LEU A 397 -22.85 13.44 -12.50
CA LEU A 397 -23.95 14.37 -12.20
C LEU A 397 -24.90 14.56 -13.39
N ASP A 398 -24.40 14.60 -14.62
CA ASP A 398 -25.22 14.91 -15.80
C ASP A 398 -25.36 13.74 -16.79
N GLY A 399 -24.57 12.68 -16.62
CA GLY A 399 -24.59 11.49 -17.47
C GLY A 399 -23.87 11.66 -18.82
N VAL A 400 -23.08 12.73 -18.98
CA VAL A 400 -22.35 13.07 -20.21
C VAL A 400 -20.85 12.74 -20.04
N PRO A 401 -20.13 12.29 -21.09
CA PRO A 401 -18.71 11.98 -20.97
C PRO A 401 -17.86 13.16 -20.47
N ASP A 402 -16.89 12.84 -19.62
CA ASP A 402 -15.93 13.79 -19.05
C ASP A 402 -15.20 14.60 -20.15
N GLY A 403 -15.18 15.92 -19.99
CA GLY A 403 -14.70 16.91 -20.95
C GLY A 403 -15.75 17.43 -21.93
N THR A 404 -17.05 17.18 -21.71
CA THR A 404 -18.13 17.63 -22.61
C THR A 404 -18.95 18.76 -21.98
N VAL A 405 -18.63 19.99 -22.36
CA VAL A 405 -19.33 21.19 -21.88
C VAL A 405 -20.73 21.27 -22.47
N ASN A 406 -21.75 21.42 -21.63
CA ASN A 406 -23.12 21.56 -22.07
C ASN A 406 -23.95 22.52 -21.19
N ALA A 407 -25.26 22.62 -21.46
CA ALA A 407 -26.12 23.55 -20.71
C ALA A 407 -26.33 23.16 -19.25
N PHE A 408 -26.08 21.88 -18.89
CA PHE A 408 -26.15 21.40 -17.53
C PHE A 408 -25.01 21.96 -16.68
N ASP A 409 -23.78 22.01 -17.22
CA ASP A 409 -22.63 22.65 -16.56
C ASP A 409 -22.89 24.14 -16.29
N LEU A 410 -23.45 24.85 -17.28
CA LEU A 410 -23.79 26.25 -17.14
C LEU A 410 -24.82 26.49 -16.04
N ASN A 411 -25.90 25.70 -16.03
CA ASN A 411 -26.93 25.84 -14.99
C ASN A 411 -26.37 25.51 -13.60
N TYR A 412 -25.54 24.47 -13.51
CA TYR A 412 -24.89 24.08 -12.27
C TYR A 412 -23.96 25.17 -11.74
N TYR A 413 -23.14 25.77 -12.59
CA TYR A 413 -22.26 26.86 -12.18
C TYR A 413 -23.03 28.14 -11.81
N ILE A 414 -24.07 28.50 -12.58
CA ILE A 414 -24.93 29.65 -12.24
C ILE A 414 -25.56 29.46 -10.85
N ASP A 415 -26.03 28.26 -10.54
CA ASP A 415 -26.57 27.94 -9.21
C ASP A 415 -25.50 28.05 -8.12
N LEU A 416 -24.27 27.58 -8.37
CA LEU A 416 -23.16 27.74 -7.42
C LEU A 416 -22.81 29.22 -7.19
N TRP A 417 -22.73 30.01 -8.26
CA TRP A 417 -22.39 31.44 -8.18
C TRP A 417 -23.47 32.26 -7.46
N LEU A 418 -24.76 32.02 -7.74
CA LEU A 418 -25.86 32.72 -7.11
C LEU A 418 -25.95 32.46 -5.60
N ASN A 419 -25.59 31.26 -5.16
CA ASN A 419 -25.71 30.84 -3.77
C ASN A 419 -24.48 31.14 -2.90
N ASN A 420 -23.35 31.56 -3.50
CA ASN A 420 -22.07 31.72 -2.78
C ASN A 420 -21.40 33.09 -2.98
N GLN A 421 -22.14 34.16 -3.30
CA GLN A 421 -21.54 35.49 -3.52
C GLN A 421 -20.85 36.07 -2.27
N GLY A 422 -19.66 36.65 -2.47
CA GLY A 422 -18.85 37.27 -1.42
C GLY A 422 -17.78 36.34 -0.87
N ALA A 423 -17.27 36.66 0.32
CA ALA A 423 -16.26 35.84 0.99
C ALA A 423 -16.87 34.51 1.45
N CYS A 424 -16.27 33.39 1.04
CA CYS A 424 -16.74 32.08 1.45
C CYS A 424 -16.52 31.84 2.96
N PRO A 425 -17.41 31.07 3.60
CA PRO A 425 -17.34 30.77 5.03
C PRO A 425 -16.18 29.84 5.44
#